data_AF-A0A5X4WIH1-F1
#
_entry.id   AF-A0A5X4WIH1-F1
#
_cell.length_a   1.000
_cell.length_b   1.000
_cell.length_c   1.000
_cell.angle_alpha   90.00
_cell.angle_beta   90.00
_cell.angle_gamma   90.00
#
_symmetry.space_group_name_H-M   'P 1'
#
loop_
_entity.id
_entity.type
_entity.pdbx_description
1 polymer ?
#
loop_
_entity_poly.entity_id
_entity_poly.type
_entity_poly.pdbx_seq_one_letter_code
_entity_poly.pdbx_strand_id
1 'polypeptide(L)'
;MKPVFDENGLATVPGDMRCFYYDAETSEYTGWSDEYINTGVSMPACSTGIDPGEYIPGKVAVFTGKGWSHEEDHRNETVYS
;
A
#
# COMPACT_ATOMS: atom_id res chain seq x y z
N MET A 1 -1.98 -19.84 1.45
CA MET A 1 -3.18 -19.56 2.30
C MET A 1 -3.12 -18.09 2.67
N LYS A 2 -4.24 -17.37 2.87
CA LYS A 2 -4.18 -15.96 3.30
C LYS A 2 -3.85 -15.89 4.79
N PRO A 3 -2.95 -14.99 5.25
CA PRO A 3 -2.65 -14.87 6.68
C PRO A 3 -3.87 -14.37 7.46
N VAL A 4 -3.96 -14.79 8.73
CA VAL A 4 -5.00 -14.35 9.68
C VAL A 4 -4.31 -13.61 10.81
N PHE A 5 -4.73 -12.37 11.09
CA PHE A 5 -4.14 -11.52 12.12
C PHE A 5 -4.98 -11.52 13.40
N ASP A 6 -4.32 -11.35 14.54
CA ASP A 6 -4.96 -11.08 15.82
C ASP A 6 -5.28 -9.58 16.02
N GLU A 7 -5.80 -9.24 17.20
CA GLU A 7 -6.14 -7.85 17.57
C GLU A 7 -4.93 -6.90 17.63
N ASN A 8 -3.71 -7.44 17.75
CA ASN A 8 -2.47 -6.68 17.75
C ASN A 8 -1.87 -6.54 16.33
N GLY A 9 -2.53 -7.12 15.32
CA GLY A 9 -2.06 -7.10 13.94
C GLY A 9 -0.93 -8.10 13.66
N LEU A 10 -0.78 -9.15 14.48
CA LEU A 10 0.22 -10.20 14.28
C LEU A 10 -0.43 -11.45 13.68
N ALA A 11 0.24 -12.08 12.72
CA ALA A 11 -0.30 -13.27 12.08
C ALA A 11 -0.35 -14.46 13.05
N THR A 12 -1.53 -15.03 13.24
CA THR A 12 -1.76 -16.30 13.97
C THR A 12 -1.70 -17.50 13.03
N VAL A 13 -2.03 -17.27 11.75
CA VAL A 13 -1.88 -18.24 10.66
C VAL A 13 -1.00 -17.60 9.59
N PRO A 14 0.11 -18.24 9.17
CA PRO A 14 1.01 -17.68 8.17
C PRO A 14 0.43 -17.82 6.76
N GLY A 15 0.93 -17.02 5.83
CA GLY A 15 0.43 -17.09 4.46
C GLY A 15 0.89 -15.98 3.53
N ASP A 16 0.55 -16.15 2.25
CA ASP A 16 0.80 -15.17 1.20
C ASP A 16 -0.28 -14.08 1.19
N MET A 17 0.14 -12.83 1.03
CA MET A 17 -0.73 -11.67 0.87
C MET A 17 -0.09 -10.69 -0.11
N ARG A 18 -0.91 -10.13 -1.01
CA ARG A 18 -0.50 -8.98 -1.79
C ARG A 18 -0.48 -7.73 -0.91
N CYS A 19 0.67 -7.07 -0.86
CA CYS A 19 0.87 -5.82 -0.16
C CYS A 19 1.02 -4.69 -1.19
N PHE A 20 0.27 -3.61 -1.00
CA PHE A 20 0.38 -2.38 -1.76
C PHE A 20 1.11 -1.35 -0.92
N TYR A 21 2.22 -0.84 -1.43
CA TYR A 21 3.11 0.06 -0.71
C TYR A 21 2.79 1.51 -1.03
N TYR A 22 3.05 2.36 -0.05
CA TYR A 22 3.01 3.81 -0.21
C TYR A 22 4.24 4.46 0.43
N ASP A 23 4.58 5.64 -0.07
CA ASP A 23 5.64 6.47 0.50
C ASP A 23 5.25 6.94 1.92
N ALA A 24 6.20 6.92 2.85
CA ALA A 24 5.94 7.22 4.25
C ALA A 24 5.58 8.69 4.51
N GLU A 25 6.02 9.61 3.65
CA GLU A 25 5.83 11.05 3.82
C GLU A 25 4.62 11.54 3.00
N THR A 26 4.51 11.10 1.74
CA THR A 26 3.46 11.58 0.83
C THR A 26 2.24 10.67 0.78
N SER A 27 2.35 9.44 1.27
CA SER A 27 1.34 8.38 1.14
C SER A 27 1.01 8.00 -0.31
N GLU A 28 1.82 8.45 -1.28
CA GLU A 28 1.68 8.09 -2.69
C GLU A 28 1.98 6.62 -2.91
N TYR A 29 1.20 5.96 -3.75
CA TYR A 29 1.41 4.59 -4.15
C TYR A 29 2.77 4.39 -4.84
N THR A 30 3.54 3.40 -4.37
CA THR A 30 4.90 3.11 -4.87
C THR A 30 5.05 1.74 -5.51
N GLY A 31 4.07 0.84 -5.36
CA GLY A 31 4.09 -0.46 -6.00
C GLY A 31 3.45 -1.56 -5.16
N TRP A 32 3.66 -2.81 -5.57
CA TRP A 32 3.12 -3.98 -4.87
C TRP A 32 4.09 -5.16 -4.94
N SER A 33 3.95 -6.07 -3.98
CA SER A 33 4.58 -7.40 -3.99
C SER A 33 3.66 -8.42 -3.33
N ASP A 34 3.87 -9.70 -3.63
CA ASP A 34 3.27 -10.79 -2.90
C ASP A 34 4.23 -11.21 -1.78
N GLU A 35 3.82 -11.01 -0.54
CA GLU A 35 4.63 -11.25 0.66
C GLU A 35 4.15 -12.48 1.42
N TYR A 36 5.09 -13.28 1.92
CA TYR A 36 4.78 -14.37 2.85
C TYR A 36 4.93 -13.90 4.30
N ILE A 37 3.80 -13.79 4.99
CA ILE A 37 3.74 -13.36 6.40
C ILE A 37 3.83 -14.57 7.30
N ASN A 38 4.92 -14.65 8.09
CA ASN A 38 5.13 -15.71 9.08
C ASN A 38 4.29 -15.48 10.35
N THR A 39 4.02 -16.54 11.11
CA THR A 39 3.36 -16.43 12.42
C THR A 39 4.14 -15.47 13.33
N GLY A 40 3.43 -14.59 14.02
CA GLY A 40 4.02 -13.56 14.90
C GLY A 40 4.57 -12.33 14.17
N VAL A 41 4.41 -12.24 12.85
CA VAL A 41 4.84 -11.08 12.03
C VAL A 41 3.61 -10.31 11.55
N SER A 42 3.77 -9.00 11.34
CA SER A 42 2.73 -8.13 10.78
C SER A 42 3.00 -7.82 9.29
N MET A 43 2.13 -7.04 8.66
CA MET A 43 2.39 -6.51 7.33
C MET A 43 3.62 -5.57 7.31
N PRO A 44 4.33 -5.45 6.18
CA PRO A 44 5.40 -4.47 6.04
C PRO A 44 4.94 -3.06 6.40
N ALA A 45 5.85 -2.24 6.94
CA ALA A 45 5.56 -0.84 7.20
C ALA A 45 5.18 -0.11 5.90
N CYS A 46 4.32 0.90 6.03
CA CYS A 46 3.82 1.69 4.90
C CYS A 46 3.20 0.82 3.78
N SER A 47 2.39 -0.15 4.18
CA SER A 47 1.67 -1.02 3.25
C SER A 47 0.23 -1.26 3.68
N THR A 48 -0.60 -1.68 2.72
CA THR A 48 -2.00 -2.06 2.96
C THR A 48 -2.37 -3.25 2.09
N GLY A 49 -3.35 -4.04 2.53
CA GLY A 49 -3.97 -5.10 1.73
C GLY A 49 -5.12 -4.59 0.85
N ILE A 50 -5.36 -3.28 0.84
CA ILE A 50 -6.40 -2.63 0.04
C ILE A 50 -5.81 -2.27 -1.31
N ASP A 51 -6.43 -2.76 -2.38
CA ASP A 51 -6.03 -2.47 -3.76
C ASP A 51 -6.23 -0.96 -4.09
N PRO A 52 -5.24 -0.27 -4.68
CA PRO A 52 -5.37 1.12 -5.12
C PRO A 52 -6.37 1.33 -6.26
N GLY A 53 -6.82 0.25 -6.90
CA GLY A 53 -7.70 0.28 -8.06
C GLY A 53 -6.91 0.49 -9.35
N GLU A 54 -7.65 0.77 -10.43
CA GLU A 54 -7.08 0.93 -11.76
C GLU A 54 -6.17 2.15 -11.86
N TYR A 55 -5.17 2.04 -12.73
CA TYR A 55 -4.31 3.16 -13.10
C TYR A 55 -5.14 4.23 -13.84
N ILE A 56 -5.02 5.48 -13.40
CA ILE A 56 -5.65 6.63 -14.05
C ILE A 56 -4.54 7.55 -14.58
N PRO A 57 -4.43 7.76 -15.90
CA PRO A 57 -3.43 8.66 -16.47
C PRO A 57 -3.48 10.06 -15.87
N GLY A 58 -2.31 10.60 -15.50
CA GLY A 58 -2.18 11.93 -14.88
C GLY A 58 -2.59 11.99 -13.40
N LYS A 59 -2.81 10.84 -12.75
CA LYS A 59 -3.14 10.77 -11.33
C LYS A 59 -2.30 9.75 -10.58
N VAL A 60 -2.14 9.98 -9.29
CA VAL A 60 -1.49 9.07 -8.33
C VAL A 60 -2.47 8.68 -7.23
N ALA A 61 -2.49 7.40 -6.85
CA ALA A 61 -3.24 6.94 -5.70
C ALA A 61 -2.51 7.34 -4.41
N VAL A 62 -3.21 7.99 -3.49
CA VAL A 62 -2.70 8.45 -2.19
C VAL A 62 -3.48 7.75 -1.08
N PHE A 63 -2.76 7.10 -0.16
CA PHE A 63 -3.39 6.35 0.92
C PHE A 63 -3.92 7.26 2.02
N THR A 64 -5.18 7.06 2.40
CA THR A 64 -5.91 7.89 3.39
C THR A 64 -5.96 7.25 4.78
N GLY A 65 -5.27 6.13 4.99
CA GLY A 65 -5.40 5.29 6.18
C GLY A 65 -6.56 4.29 6.13
N LYS A 66 -7.55 4.48 5.25
CA LYS A 66 -8.71 3.59 5.09
C LYS A 66 -8.92 3.07 3.67
N GLY A 67 -8.18 3.61 2.71
CA GLY A 67 -8.32 3.34 1.28
C GLY A 67 -7.54 4.38 0.49
N TRP A 68 -7.76 4.43 -0.82
CA TRP A 68 -6.99 5.26 -1.74
C TRP A 68 -7.83 6.40 -2.32
N SER A 69 -7.23 7.58 -2.47
CA SER A 69 -7.76 8.71 -3.24
C SER A 69 -6.90 8.93 -4.48
N HIS A 70 -7.48 9.28 -5.63
CA HIS A 70 -6.72 9.57 -6.86
C HIS A 70 -6.57 11.07 -7.06
N GLU A 71 -5.39 11.56 -6.74
CA GLU A 71 -4.99 12.97 -6.83
C GLU A 71 -4.21 13.26 -8.12
N GLU A 72 -4.13 14.52 -8.52
CA GLU A 72 -3.34 14.94 -9.69
C GLU A 72 -1.85 14.65 -9.47
N ASP A 73 -1.20 14.07 -10.47
CA ASP A 73 0.23 13.75 -10.42
C ASP A 73 1.05 14.84 -11.15
N HIS A 74 1.63 15.75 -10.36
CA HIS A 74 2.48 16.84 -10.86
C HIS A 74 3.98 16.49 -10.88
N ARG A 75 4.36 15.23 -10.63
CA ARG A 75 5.76 14.85 -10.59
C ARG A 75 6.38 15.01 -11.97
N ASN A 76 7.59 15.55 -12.03
CA ASN A 76 8.34 15.87 -13.26
C ASN A 76 7.78 17.06 -14.08
N GLU A 77 6.83 17.82 -13.55
CA GLU A 77 6.40 19.07 -14.17
C GLU A 77 7.41 20.20 -13.87
N THR A 78 7.75 21.00 -14.89
CA THR A 78 8.56 22.21 -14.72
C THR A 78 7.63 23.41 -14.62
N VAL A 79 7.62 24.07 -13.45
CA VAL A 79 6.70 25.19 -13.15
C VAL A 79 7.39 26.58 -13.17
N TYR A 80 8.62 26.67 -13.67
CA TYR A 80 9.41 27.92 -13.72
C TYR A 80 10.13 28.09 -15.07
N SER A 81 10.44 29.35 -15.43
CA SER A 81 11.13 29.76 -16.68
C SER A 81 12.32 30.68 -16.41
#